data_AF-A0AAP4NKR7-F1
#
_entry.id   AF-A0AAP4NKR7-F1
#
_cell.length_a   1.000
_cell.length_b   1.000
_cell.length_c   1.000
_cell.angle_alpha   90.00
_cell.angle_beta   90.00
_cell.angle_gamma   90.00
#
_symmetry.space_group_name_H-M   'P 1'
#
loop_
_entity.id
_entity.type
_entity.pdbx_description
1 polymer ?
#
loop_
_entity_poly.entity_id
_entity_poly.type
_entity_poly.pdbx_seq_one_letter_code
_entity_poly.pdbx_strand_id
1 'polypeptide(L)'
;MALVDLSMELAREINDDLPPGAADFDLAAAGMARLREDTMNLKSLQAAPAKTFVDAIKVLSLPMQVGLAFRERRIDVATLPQSALAKLAEALQTSTATLLSYLSLPPEAPLTRARKSTVKPGAPEKVSFERVLQDAGVDEKSISNLLNEE
;
A
#
# COMPACT_ATOMS: atom_id res chain seq x y z
N MET A 1 12.58 -9.39 -50.78
CA MET A 1 11.24 -9.02 -50.29
C MET A 1 10.47 -10.31 -50.04
N ALA A 2 10.50 -10.82 -48.80
CA ALA A 2 9.70 -11.97 -48.39
C ALA A 2 8.49 -11.42 -47.63
N LEU A 3 7.32 -11.64 -48.22
CA LEU A 3 6.04 -11.15 -47.74
C LEU A 3 5.64 -11.95 -46.50
N VAL A 4 5.32 -11.22 -45.45
CA VAL A 4 4.84 -11.65 -44.13
C VAL A 4 3.76 -12.73 -44.25
N ASP A 5 4.05 -13.92 -43.72
CA ASP A 5 3.02 -14.91 -43.41
C ASP A 5 2.56 -14.65 -41.97
N LEU A 6 1.58 -13.77 -41.84
CA LEU A 6 1.01 -13.28 -40.58
C LEU A 6 -0.45 -13.72 -40.44
N SER A 7 -0.80 -14.88 -41.01
CA SER A 7 -2.19 -15.34 -41.16
C SER A 7 -2.56 -16.55 -40.27
N MET A 8 -1.75 -16.90 -39.27
CA MET A 8 -2.01 -18.09 -38.43
C MET A 8 -2.00 -17.89 -36.91
N GLU A 9 -2.04 -16.66 -36.38
CA GLU A 9 -2.08 -16.42 -34.93
C GLU A 9 -3.39 -15.79 -34.40
N LEU A 10 -4.52 -15.96 -35.10
CA LEU A 10 -5.83 -15.45 -34.64
C LEU A 10 -6.95 -16.52 -34.69
N ALA A 11 -6.59 -17.77 -34.46
CA ALA A 11 -7.53 -18.87 -34.27
C ALA A 11 -7.34 -19.58 -32.92
N ARG A 12 -7.14 -18.82 -31.85
CA ARG A 12 -7.45 -19.32 -30.51
C ARG A 12 -8.90 -18.94 -30.26
N GLU A 13 -9.83 -19.84 -30.58
CA GLU A 13 -11.17 -19.79 -30.00
C GLU A 13 -10.97 -19.83 -28.48
N ILE A 14 -11.12 -18.67 -27.84
CA ILE A 14 -11.28 -18.61 -26.40
C ILE A 14 -12.69 -19.14 -26.16
N ASN A 15 -12.80 -20.45 -25.96
CA ASN A 15 -14.04 -21.06 -25.58
C ASN A 15 -14.25 -20.79 -24.09
N ASP A 16 -14.93 -19.67 -23.77
CA ASP A 16 -15.22 -19.23 -22.40
C ASP A 16 -16.07 -20.24 -21.59
N ASP A 17 -16.64 -21.25 -22.24
CA ASP A 17 -17.45 -22.31 -21.60
C ASP A 17 -16.64 -23.53 -21.10
N LEU A 18 -15.33 -23.61 -21.36
CA LEU A 18 -14.49 -24.66 -20.78
C LEU A 18 -13.89 -24.23 -19.44
N PRO A 19 -14.03 -25.03 -18.36
CA PRO A 19 -13.31 -24.76 -17.14
C PRO A 19 -11.80 -24.84 -17.40
N PRO A 20 -10.99 -23.93 -16.79
CA PRO A 20 -9.56 -23.86 -17.02
C PRO A 20 -8.87 -25.21 -16.75
N GLY A 21 -7.92 -25.58 -17.61
CA GLY A 21 -7.16 -26.81 -17.48
C GLY A 21 -6.03 -26.69 -16.44
N ALA A 22 -5.43 -27.81 -16.05
CA ALA A 22 -4.31 -27.83 -15.10
C ALA A 22 -3.13 -26.92 -15.53
N ALA A 23 -2.85 -26.85 -16.83
CA ALA A 23 -1.81 -25.99 -17.38
C ALA A 23 -2.14 -24.49 -17.25
N ASP A 24 -3.42 -24.11 -17.30
CA ASP A 24 -3.86 -22.73 -17.09
C ASP A 24 -3.72 -22.35 -15.62
N PHE A 25 -4.02 -23.28 -14.70
CA PHE A 25 -3.77 -23.10 -13.27
C PHE A 25 -2.27 -22.99 -12.94
N ASP A 26 -1.42 -23.77 -13.61
CA ASP A 26 0.03 -23.68 -13.44
C ASP A 26 0.59 -22.34 -13.95
N LEU A 27 0.09 -21.85 -15.09
CA LEU A 27 0.42 -20.51 -15.61
C LEU A 27 -0.04 -19.40 -14.67
N ALA A 28 -1.26 -19.49 -14.15
CA ALA A 28 -1.78 -18.56 -13.15
C ALA A 28 -0.95 -18.62 -11.86
N ALA A 29 -0.62 -19.81 -11.36
CA ALA A 29 0.21 -20.00 -10.17
C ALA A 29 1.63 -19.44 -10.37
N ALA A 30 2.24 -19.64 -11.54
CA ALA A 30 3.53 -19.09 -11.90
C ALA A 30 3.49 -17.55 -12.03
N GLY A 31 2.43 -17.00 -12.62
CA GLY A 31 2.19 -15.55 -12.65
C GLY A 31 2.05 -14.96 -11.25
N MET A 32 1.29 -15.61 -10.39
CA MET A 32 1.11 -15.22 -8.99
C MET A 32 2.41 -15.38 -8.17
N ALA A 33 3.24 -16.38 -8.48
CA ALA A 33 4.55 -16.56 -7.84
C ALA A 33 5.53 -15.45 -8.22
N ARG A 34 5.60 -15.08 -9.51
CA ARG A 34 6.42 -13.94 -9.98
C ARG A 34 5.97 -12.62 -9.38
N LEU A 35 4.66 -12.37 -9.34
CA LEU A 35 4.10 -11.20 -8.66
C LEU A 35 4.52 -11.15 -7.17
N ARG A 36 4.55 -12.31 -6.50
CA ARG A 36 4.97 -12.41 -5.09
C ARG A 36 6.48 -12.14 -4.90
N GLU A 37 7.32 -12.45 -5.88
CA GLU A 37 8.76 -12.16 -5.83
C GLU A 37 9.06 -10.65 -5.96
N ASP A 38 8.28 -9.92 -6.75
CA ASP A 38 8.42 -8.46 -6.92
C ASP A 38 7.75 -7.64 -5.79
N THR A 39 6.96 -8.29 -4.93
CA THR A 39 6.22 -7.63 -3.86
C THR A 39 7.11 -7.30 -2.66
N MET A 40 7.06 -6.06 -2.15
CA MET A 40 7.72 -5.69 -0.90
C MET A 40 7.22 -6.57 0.25
N ASN A 41 8.12 -7.35 0.86
CA ASN A 41 7.84 -8.12 2.06
C ASN A 41 7.96 -7.25 3.33
N LEU A 42 7.59 -7.81 4.49
CA LEU A 42 7.59 -7.09 5.77
C LEU A 42 8.98 -6.52 6.13
N LYS A 43 10.07 -7.27 5.88
CA LYS A 43 11.43 -6.80 6.17
C LYS A 43 11.82 -5.65 5.24
N SER A 44 11.44 -5.72 3.97
CA SER A 44 11.65 -4.65 3.00
C SER A 44 10.90 -3.38 3.41
N LEU A 45 9.66 -3.47 3.90
CA LEU A 45 8.91 -2.31 4.41
C LEU A 45 9.56 -1.68 5.66
N GLN A 46 10.10 -2.49 6.58
CA GLN A 46 10.81 -1.99 7.76
C GLN A 46 12.12 -1.27 7.39
N ALA A 47 12.80 -1.73 6.35
CA ALA A 47 14.02 -1.08 5.85
C ALA A 47 13.75 0.06 4.85
N ALA A 48 12.51 0.22 4.39
CA ALA A 48 12.17 1.19 3.36
C ALA A 48 12.38 2.63 3.86
N PRO A 49 13.00 3.50 3.04
CA PRO A 49 13.20 4.89 3.42
C PRO A 49 11.87 5.64 3.51
N ALA A 50 11.83 6.69 4.33
CA ALA A 50 10.64 7.56 4.45
C ALA A 50 10.14 8.09 3.09
N LYS A 51 11.06 8.30 2.13
CA LYS A 51 10.73 8.71 0.77
C LYS A 51 9.76 7.74 0.09
N THR A 52 9.91 6.43 0.29
CA THR A 52 9.02 5.42 -0.31
C THR A 52 7.57 5.63 0.13
N PHE A 53 7.34 5.83 1.42
CA PHE A 53 6.00 6.10 1.95
C PHE A 53 5.46 7.47 1.54
N VAL A 54 6.32 8.48 1.49
CA VAL A 54 5.95 9.82 1.00
C VAL A 54 5.58 9.80 -0.48
N ASP A 55 6.29 9.04 -1.30
CA ASP A 55 5.97 8.95 -2.72
C ASP A 55 4.70 8.12 -2.95
N ALA A 56 4.49 7.04 -2.19
CA ALA A 56 3.24 6.29 -2.20
C ALA A 56 2.02 7.15 -1.81
N ILE A 57 2.11 7.94 -0.73
CA ILE A 57 0.98 8.75 -0.26
C ILE A 57 0.63 9.90 -1.23
N LYS A 58 1.61 10.39 -2.00
CA LYS A 58 1.38 11.38 -3.05
C LYS A 58 0.55 10.81 -4.20
N VAL A 59 0.71 9.52 -4.54
CA VAL A 59 -0.13 8.87 -5.56
C VAL A 59 -1.60 8.91 -5.12
N LEU A 60 -1.86 8.80 -3.81
CA LEU A 60 -3.19 8.94 -3.21
C LEU A 60 -3.62 10.42 -3.04
N SER A 61 -2.87 11.39 -3.60
CA SER A 61 -3.11 12.84 -3.46
C SER A 61 -3.18 13.33 -2.00
N LEU A 62 -2.51 12.63 -1.09
CA LEU A 62 -2.49 12.95 0.33
C LEU A 62 -1.20 13.68 0.74
N PRO A 63 -1.22 14.51 1.79
CA PRO A 63 -0.03 15.23 2.23
C PRO A 63 1.08 14.30 2.71
N MET A 64 2.34 14.71 2.52
CA MET A 64 3.50 13.91 2.91
C MET A 64 3.51 13.49 4.38
N GLN A 65 2.91 14.29 5.27
CA GLN A 65 2.84 14.02 6.71
C GLN A 65 2.10 12.71 7.00
N VAL A 66 1.12 12.36 6.17
CA VAL A 66 0.37 11.10 6.26
C VAL A 66 1.30 9.92 5.94
N GLY A 67 2.11 10.04 4.89
CA GLY A 67 3.09 9.02 4.51
C GLY A 67 4.14 8.81 5.60
N LEU A 68 4.59 9.90 6.24
CA LEU A 68 5.47 9.80 7.41
C LEU A 68 4.79 9.10 8.59
N ALA A 69 3.51 9.36 8.86
CA ALA A 69 2.77 8.68 9.92
C ALA A 69 2.62 7.16 9.66
N PHE A 70 2.44 6.74 8.40
CA PHE A 70 2.47 5.33 8.01
C PHE A 70 3.85 4.71 8.25
N ARG A 71 4.93 5.37 7.78
CA ARG A 71 6.31 4.92 8.02
C ARG A 71 6.65 4.80 9.50
N GLU A 72 6.14 5.72 10.31
CA GLU A 72 6.36 5.72 11.76
C GLU A 72 5.38 4.80 12.49
N ARG A 73 4.50 4.08 11.78
CA ARG A 73 3.50 3.16 12.34
C ARG A 73 2.63 3.81 13.42
N ARG A 74 2.32 5.10 13.24
CA ARG A 74 1.55 5.91 14.20
C ARG A 74 0.05 5.87 13.96
N ILE A 75 -0.41 5.17 12.92
CA ILE A 75 -1.83 5.10 12.61
C ILE A 75 -2.43 3.87 13.28
N ASP A 76 -3.57 4.05 13.95
CA ASP A 76 -4.38 2.95 14.45
C ASP A 76 -5.05 2.23 13.27
N VAL A 77 -4.69 0.96 13.12
CA VAL A 77 -5.17 0.09 12.05
C VAL A 77 -6.68 -0.10 12.09
N ALA A 78 -7.30 -0.04 13.28
CA ALA A 78 -8.74 -0.17 13.42
C ALA A 78 -9.53 1.00 12.81
N THR A 79 -8.86 2.12 12.54
CA THR A 79 -9.47 3.34 12.00
C THR A 79 -9.19 3.54 10.51
N LEU A 80 -8.51 2.59 9.85
CA LEU A 80 -8.17 2.66 8.44
C LEU A 80 -9.30 2.09 7.57
N PRO A 81 -9.83 2.87 6.60
CA PRO A 81 -10.71 2.34 5.58
C PRO A 81 -10.00 1.28 4.74
N GLN A 82 -10.72 0.21 4.37
CA GLN A 82 -10.15 -0.89 3.58
C GLN A 82 -9.66 -0.42 2.20
N SER A 83 -10.39 0.51 1.58
CA SER A 83 -10.04 1.13 0.29
C SER A 83 -8.71 1.90 0.35
N ALA A 84 -8.54 2.76 1.37
CA ALA A 84 -7.31 3.53 1.58
C ALA A 84 -6.11 2.61 1.84
N LEU A 85 -6.32 1.55 2.62
CA LEU A 85 -5.31 0.55 2.91
C LEU A 85 -4.91 -0.23 1.65
N ALA A 86 -5.87 -0.62 0.80
CA ALA A 86 -5.61 -1.30 -0.47
C ALA A 86 -4.82 -0.41 -1.44
N LYS A 87 -5.27 0.84 -1.64
CA LYS A 87 -4.57 1.84 -2.49
C LYS A 87 -3.13 2.08 -2.03
N LEU A 88 -2.90 2.16 -0.72
CA LEU A 88 -1.55 2.33 -0.20
C LEU A 88 -0.70 1.07 -0.36
N ALA A 89 -1.27 -0.12 -0.15
CA ALA A 89 -0.57 -1.37 -0.37
C ALA A 89 -0.13 -1.52 -1.83
N GLU A 90 -1.02 -1.19 -2.76
CA GLU A 90 -0.71 -1.14 -4.20
C GLU A 90 0.41 -0.14 -4.51
N ALA A 91 0.33 1.09 -3.99
CA ALA A 91 1.35 2.11 -4.19
C ALA A 91 2.72 1.74 -3.59
N LEU A 92 2.73 0.94 -2.53
CA LEU A 92 3.95 0.38 -1.91
C LEU A 92 4.38 -0.95 -2.53
N GLN A 93 3.65 -1.45 -3.54
CA GLN A 93 3.87 -2.76 -4.16
C GLN A 93 3.96 -3.87 -3.12
N THR A 94 3.07 -3.84 -2.13
CA THR A 94 2.97 -4.83 -1.05
C THR A 94 1.57 -5.42 -0.97
N SER A 95 1.40 -6.52 -0.25
CA SER A 95 0.07 -7.04 0.04
C SER A 95 -0.57 -6.27 1.20
N THR A 96 -1.89 -6.15 1.20
CA THR A 96 -2.65 -5.56 2.31
C THR A 96 -2.35 -6.25 3.64
N ALA A 97 -2.22 -7.58 3.65
CA ALA A 97 -1.87 -8.35 4.84
C ALA A 97 -0.45 -8.03 5.36
N THR A 98 0.51 -7.84 4.46
CA THR A 98 1.88 -7.43 4.81
C THR A 98 1.89 -6.03 5.40
N LEU A 99 1.13 -5.09 4.81
CA LEU A 99 1.01 -3.72 5.30
C LEU A 99 0.34 -3.67 6.68
N LEU A 100 -0.71 -4.45 6.90
CA LEU A 100 -1.34 -4.59 8.23
C LEU A 100 -0.37 -5.12 9.27
N SER A 101 0.38 -6.18 8.93
CA SER A 101 1.40 -6.77 9.80
C SER A 101 2.54 -5.78 10.09
N TYR A 102 2.84 -4.88 9.16
CA TYR A 102 3.80 -3.81 9.37
C TYR A 102 3.24 -2.76 10.33
N LEU A 103 2.02 -2.29 10.13
CA LEU A 103 1.38 -1.26 10.97
C LEU A 103 0.99 -1.77 12.37
N SER A 104 0.89 -3.09 12.58
CA SER A 104 0.66 -3.68 13.89
C SER A 104 1.89 -3.60 14.81
N LEU A 105 3.09 -3.43 14.24
CA LEU A 105 4.33 -3.27 15.02
C LEU A 105 4.31 -1.99 15.87
N PRO A 106 5.16 -1.90 16.92
CA PRO A 106 5.22 -0.73 17.77
C PRO A 106 5.52 0.57 16.99
N PRO A 107 4.86 1.70 17.31
CA PRO A 107 5.15 2.99 16.69
C PRO A 107 6.63 3.38 16.81
N GLU A 108 7.19 3.93 15.74
CA GLU A 108 8.55 4.48 15.75
C GLU A 108 8.50 5.95 16.16
N ALA A 109 9.38 6.32 17.08
CA ALA A 109 9.52 7.72 17.47
C ALA A 109 10.07 8.54 16.29
N PRO A 110 9.52 9.74 16.02
CA PRO A 110 10.08 10.65 15.02
C PRO A 110 11.52 11.02 15.40
N LEU A 111 12.49 10.65 14.56
CA LEU A 111 13.92 10.93 14.77
C LEU A 111 14.25 12.43 14.90
N THR A 112 13.32 13.32 14.49
CA THR A 112 13.53 14.78 14.40
C THR A 112 12.94 15.58 15.55
N ARG A 113 12.15 14.97 16.46
CA ARG A 113 11.49 15.70 17.55
C ARG A 113 12.22 15.59 18.90
N ALA A 114 13.55 15.62 18.90
CA ALA A 114 14.32 15.94 20.11
C ALA A 114 14.33 17.47 20.34
N ARG A 115 13.16 18.12 20.46
CA ARG A 115 13.09 19.54 20.82
C ARG A 115 12.92 19.68 22.33
N LYS A 116 14.02 20.05 22.98
CA LYS A 116 14.16 20.84 24.22
C LYS A 116 12.83 21.17 24.93
N SER A 117 12.22 20.21 25.60
CA SER A 117 11.08 20.48 26.48
C SER A 117 11.18 19.59 27.72
N THR A 118 10.97 20.18 28.89
CA THR A 118 11.09 19.60 30.24
C THR A 118 9.95 18.61 30.56
N VAL A 119 9.34 18.01 29.55
CA VAL A 119 8.29 17.00 29.68
C VAL A 119 8.80 15.76 28.96
N LYS A 120 8.90 14.63 29.67
CA LYS A 120 9.23 13.33 29.07
C LYS A 120 8.35 13.15 27.83
N PRO A 121 8.91 12.99 26.62
CA PRO A 121 8.12 12.67 25.46
C PRO A 121 7.35 11.38 25.79
N GLY A 122 6.02 11.46 25.81
CA GLY A 122 5.18 10.27 25.93
C GLY A 122 5.58 9.28 24.83
N ALA A 123 5.46 7.98 25.12
CA ALA A 123 5.71 6.95 24.12
C ALA A 123 4.89 7.29 22.86
N PRO A 124 5.46 7.11 21.65
CA PRO A 124 4.71 7.35 20.42
C PRO A 124 3.46 6.46 20.43
N GLU A 125 2.30 7.10 20.51
CA GLU A 125 0.99 6.44 20.58
C GLU A 125 0.40 6.31 19.17
N LYS A 126 -0.40 5.27 18.95
CA LYS A 126 -1.21 5.17 17.74
C LYS A 126 -2.36 6.16 17.82
N VAL A 127 -2.56 6.90 16.75
CA VAL A 127 -3.65 7.87 16.60
C VAL A 127 -4.54 7.46 15.44
N SER A 128 -5.80 7.88 15.46
CA SER A 128 -6.72 7.55 14.37
C SER A 128 -6.24 8.11 13.04
N PHE A 129 -6.57 7.43 11.94
CA PHE A 129 -6.25 7.88 10.59
C PHE A 129 -6.85 9.26 10.31
N GLU A 130 -8.10 9.48 10.72
CA GLU A 130 -8.75 10.79 10.65
C GLU A 130 -7.94 11.90 11.32
N ARG A 131 -7.45 11.67 12.55
CA ARG A 131 -6.65 12.66 13.27
C ARG A 131 -5.36 12.98 12.54
N VAL A 132 -4.72 11.98 11.94
CA VAL A 132 -3.52 12.17 11.10
C VAL A 132 -3.82 13.02 9.87
N LEU A 133 -4.97 12.81 9.21
CA LEU A 133 -5.40 13.64 8.07
C LEU A 133 -5.67 15.09 8.50
N GLN A 134 -6.34 15.30 9.63
CA GLN A 134 -6.60 16.63 10.19
C GLN A 134 -5.29 17.36 10.54
N ASP A 135 -4.36 16.69 11.23
CA ASP A 135 -3.05 17.25 11.59
C ASP A 135 -2.17 17.54 10.36
N ALA A 136 -2.42 16.82 9.26
CA ALA A 136 -1.78 17.07 7.96
C ALA A 136 -2.44 18.21 7.17
N GLY A 137 -3.54 18.79 7.66
CA GLY A 137 -4.26 19.90 7.04
C GLY A 137 -5.17 19.49 5.88
N VAL A 138 -5.62 18.24 5.83
CA VAL A 138 -6.62 17.77 4.84
C VAL A 138 -7.99 18.36 5.22
N ASP A 139 -8.74 18.83 4.23
CA ASP A 139 -10.06 19.39 4.47
C ASP A 139 -11.08 18.32 4.90
N GLU A 140 -12.05 18.71 5.73
CA GLU A 140 -13.04 17.82 6.33
C GLU A 140 -13.89 17.06 5.30
N LYS A 141 -14.15 17.67 4.14
CA LYS A 141 -14.91 17.05 3.05
C LYS A 141 -14.10 15.92 2.40
N SER A 142 -12.82 16.16 2.11
CA SER A 142 -11.90 15.15 1.58
C SER A 142 -11.68 14.02 2.58
N ILE A 143 -11.56 14.33 3.87
CA ILE A 143 -11.49 13.32 4.95
C ILE A 143 -12.75 12.45 4.93
N SER A 144 -13.93 13.07 4.93
CA SER A 144 -15.19 12.34 4.92
C SER A 144 -15.32 11.44 3.69
N ASN A 145 -14.91 11.91 2.50
CA ASN A 145 -14.93 11.10 1.30
C ASN A 145 -13.99 9.89 1.42
N LEU A 146 -12.77 10.08 1.92
CA LEU A 146 -11.79 9.00 2.10
C LEU A 146 -12.22 7.96 3.12
N LEU A 147 -12.92 8.37 4.18
CA LEU A 147 -13.37 7.47 5.24
C LEU A 147 -14.61 6.66 4.84
N ASN A 148 -15.42 7.17 3.91
CA ASN A 148 -16.65 6.52 3.44
C ASN A 148 -16.52 5.87 2.05
N GLU A 149 -15.32 5.89 1.45
CA GLU A 149 -15.06 5.20 0.19
C GLU A 149 -14.97 3.69 0.46
N GLU A 150 -16.05 2.95 0.23
CA GLU A 150 -16.09 1.47 0.30
C GLU A 150 -16.16 0.83 -1.09
#